data_AF-A0A2P4T2Z3-F1
#
_entry.id   AF-A0A2P4T2Z3-F1
#
_cell.length_a   1.000
_cell.length_b   1.000
_cell.length_c   1.000
_cell.angle_alpha   90.00
_cell.angle_beta   90.00
_cell.angle_gamma   90.00
#
_symmetry.space_group_name_H-M   'P 1'
#
loop_
_entity.id
_entity.type
_entity.pdbx_description
1 polymer ?
#
loop_
_entity_poly.entity_id
_entity_poly.type
_entity_poly.pdbx_seq_one_letter_code
_entity_poly.pdbx_strand_id
1 'polypeptide(L)'
;SKHQKHQAFEAELHANADRIRGVIDMGNSLIERGACAGSEDAVKARLAALADQWQFLVQKSAEKSQKLKEANKQQNFNTGIKDFDFWLSEVEALLASEDYGKDLASVNNLLKKHQLLEADISAHEDRLKDLNSQADSLMTSSAFDTSQVKDKRETINGRFQRIKSMAAARRAKLNESHRLHQFFRDMDDEESWIKEKKLLVSSEDYGRDLTGVQNLRKKHKRLEAELAAHEPAIQGVLDTGKKLSDDNTIGKEEIQQRLAQFVDHWKELKQLAAARGQRLEESLEYQQFVANVEEEEAWINEKMTLVASEDYGDTLAAIQGLLKKHEAFETDFTVHKDRVNDVCANGEDLIKKNNHHVENITAKMKGLKGKVSDLEKAAAQRKAKLDENSAFLQFNWKADVVESWIGEKENSLKTDDYGRDLSSVQTLLTKQETFDAGLQAFQQEGIANITALKDQLLAAKHIQSKAIEARHASLMKRWNQLLANSAARKKKLLEAQEHFRKVEDLFLTFAKKASAFNSWFENAEEDLTDPVRCNSLEEIKALREAHDAFRSSLSSAQADFNQLAELDRQIKSFRVASNPYTWFTMEALEETWRNLQKIIKASWRAASQSL
;
A
#
# COMPACT_ATOMS: atom_id res chain seq x y z
N SER A 1 95.43 -46.07 -41.69
CA SER A 1 96.10 -44.74 -41.85
C SER A 1 97.57 -44.90 -42.24
N LYS A 2 98.17 -43.95 -42.97
CA LYS A 2 99.63 -43.89 -43.23
C LYS A 2 100.46 -43.92 -41.94
N HIS A 3 99.91 -43.36 -40.85
CA HIS A 3 100.51 -43.38 -39.52
C HIS A 3 100.62 -44.81 -38.94
N GLN A 4 99.54 -45.61 -39.00
CA GLN A 4 99.53 -47.01 -38.53
C GLN A 4 100.53 -47.88 -39.31
N LYS A 5 100.64 -47.69 -40.64
CA LYS A 5 101.63 -48.39 -41.46
C LYS A 5 103.07 -48.05 -41.05
N HIS A 6 103.34 -46.80 -40.66
CA HIS A 6 104.66 -46.38 -40.17
C HIS A 6 104.95 -46.87 -38.74
N GLN A 7 103.94 -46.99 -37.88
CA GLN A 7 104.09 -47.64 -36.57
C GLN A 7 104.50 -49.12 -36.69
N ALA A 8 103.95 -49.84 -37.66
CA ALA A 8 104.37 -51.21 -37.95
C ALA A 8 105.83 -51.26 -38.43
N PHE A 9 106.22 -50.35 -39.32
CA PHE A 9 107.62 -50.22 -39.76
C PHE A 9 108.59 -49.91 -38.61
N GLU A 10 108.23 -49.02 -37.67
CA GLU A 10 109.03 -48.74 -36.46
C GLU A 10 109.19 -49.99 -35.58
N ALA A 11 108.15 -50.78 -35.41
CA ALA A 11 108.21 -52.03 -34.65
C ALA A 11 109.16 -53.05 -35.30
N GLU A 12 109.13 -53.15 -36.64
CA GLU A 12 110.08 -53.97 -37.40
C GLU A 12 111.53 -53.44 -37.26
N LEU A 13 111.70 -52.11 -37.25
CA LEU A 13 113.00 -51.46 -37.10
C LEU A 13 113.58 -51.70 -35.70
N HIS A 14 112.76 -51.62 -34.65
CA HIS A 14 113.14 -52.01 -33.29
C HIS A 14 113.48 -53.50 -33.18
N ALA A 15 112.68 -54.38 -33.79
CA ALA A 15 112.94 -55.83 -33.75
C ALA A 15 114.26 -56.22 -34.45
N ASN A 16 114.72 -55.45 -35.44
CA ASN A 16 115.99 -55.70 -36.13
C ASN A 16 117.19 -54.98 -35.50
N ALA A 17 116.99 -54.14 -34.48
CA ALA A 17 118.07 -53.38 -33.83
C ALA A 17 119.13 -54.29 -33.21
N ASP A 18 118.72 -55.35 -32.52
CA ASP A 18 119.64 -56.30 -31.88
C ASP A 18 120.43 -57.13 -32.90
N ARG A 19 119.83 -57.42 -34.06
CA ARG A 19 120.52 -58.13 -35.15
C ARG A 19 121.63 -57.27 -35.75
N ILE A 20 121.36 -55.98 -36.01
CA ILE A 20 122.36 -55.05 -36.55
C ILE A 20 123.48 -54.81 -35.54
N ARG A 21 123.15 -54.61 -34.26
CA ARG A 21 124.13 -54.50 -33.18
C ARG A 21 124.98 -55.77 -33.06
N GLY A 22 124.36 -56.95 -33.10
CA GLY A 22 125.09 -58.23 -33.09
C GLY A 22 126.04 -58.42 -34.28
N VAL A 23 125.67 -57.95 -35.48
CA VAL A 23 126.55 -57.96 -36.66
C VAL A 23 127.74 -57.01 -36.48
N ILE A 24 127.52 -55.83 -35.87
CA ILE A 24 128.59 -54.87 -35.57
C ILE A 24 129.54 -55.41 -34.49
N ASP A 25 129.00 -55.98 -33.41
CA ASP A 25 129.79 -56.56 -32.32
C ASP A 25 130.62 -57.77 -32.80
N MET A 26 130.01 -58.64 -33.61
CA MET A 26 130.71 -59.76 -34.23
C MET A 26 131.82 -59.28 -35.17
N GLY A 27 131.53 -58.26 -36.00
CA GLY A 27 132.51 -57.66 -36.90
C GLY A 27 133.68 -57.00 -36.16
N ASN A 28 133.41 -56.28 -35.07
CA ASN A 28 134.44 -55.69 -34.21
C ASN A 28 135.30 -56.78 -33.55
N SER A 29 134.68 -57.88 -33.11
CA SER A 29 135.42 -59.00 -32.53
C SER A 29 136.30 -59.75 -33.54
N LEU A 30 135.92 -59.78 -34.83
CA LEU A 30 136.77 -60.31 -35.90
C LEU A 30 137.98 -59.43 -36.19
N ILE A 31 137.83 -58.10 -36.05
CA ILE A 31 138.93 -57.13 -36.16
C ILE A 31 139.89 -57.29 -34.97
N GLU A 32 139.37 -57.36 -33.74
CA GLU A 32 140.19 -57.52 -32.52
C GLU A 32 141.01 -58.82 -32.51
N ARG A 33 140.47 -59.90 -33.09
CA ARG A 33 141.14 -61.20 -33.19
C ARG A 33 142.11 -61.31 -34.38
N GLY A 34 142.25 -60.27 -35.20
CA GLY A 34 143.08 -60.31 -36.42
C GLY A 34 142.61 -61.36 -37.45
N ALA A 35 141.32 -61.71 -37.42
CA ALA A 35 140.73 -62.82 -38.19
C ALA A 35 140.10 -62.34 -39.51
N CYS A 36 140.54 -61.21 -40.06
CA CYS A 36 140.02 -60.65 -41.31
C CYS A 36 140.99 -60.83 -42.50
N ALA A 37 141.98 -61.71 -42.37
CA ALA A 37 142.93 -62.09 -43.43
C ALA A 37 143.60 -60.89 -44.15
N GLY A 38 143.95 -59.83 -43.40
CA GLY A 38 144.63 -58.64 -43.92
C GLY A 38 143.70 -57.55 -44.48
N SER A 39 142.37 -57.70 -44.33
CA SER A 39 141.35 -56.73 -44.79
C SER A 39 140.65 -55.98 -43.64
N GLU A 40 141.29 -55.87 -42.48
CA GLU A 40 140.73 -55.29 -41.25
C GLU A 40 140.20 -53.86 -41.46
N ASP A 41 140.93 -53.02 -42.20
CA ASP A 41 140.52 -51.65 -42.51
C ASP A 41 139.25 -51.58 -43.39
N ALA A 42 139.11 -52.52 -44.34
CA ALA A 42 137.94 -52.61 -45.21
C ALA A 42 136.69 -53.10 -44.45
N VAL A 43 136.86 -54.04 -43.51
CA VAL A 43 135.77 -54.50 -42.62
C VAL A 43 135.36 -53.37 -41.67
N LYS A 44 136.33 -52.64 -41.09
CA LYS A 44 136.07 -51.48 -40.22
C LYS A 44 135.29 -50.37 -40.94
N ALA A 45 135.67 -50.04 -42.18
CA ALA A 45 134.94 -49.06 -42.99
C ALA A 45 133.50 -49.52 -43.31
N ARG A 46 133.28 -50.81 -43.57
CA ARG A 46 131.93 -51.37 -43.80
C ARG A 46 131.07 -51.38 -42.54
N LEU A 47 131.65 -51.69 -41.37
CA LEU A 47 130.94 -51.65 -40.08
C LEU A 47 130.58 -50.21 -39.70
N ALA A 48 131.47 -49.24 -39.90
CA ALA A 48 131.19 -47.82 -39.73
C ALA A 48 130.06 -47.35 -40.66
N ALA A 49 130.13 -47.70 -41.95
CA ALA A 49 129.07 -47.39 -42.90
C ALA A 49 127.72 -48.04 -42.52
N LEU A 50 127.71 -49.28 -42.01
CA LEU A 50 126.51 -49.96 -41.52
C LEU A 50 125.93 -49.25 -40.29
N ALA A 51 126.78 -48.84 -39.35
CA ALA A 51 126.38 -48.08 -38.17
C ALA A 51 125.77 -46.72 -38.56
N ASP A 52 126.42 -45.98 -39.46
CA ASP A 52 125.97 -44.67 -39.95
C ASP A 52 124.64 -44.79 -40.72
N GLN A 53 124.51 -45.80 -41.60
CA GLN A 53 123.26 -46.04 -42.35
C GLN A 53 122.11 -46.45 -41.42
N TRP A 54 122.39 -47.30 -40.41
CA TRP A 54 121.39 -47.67 -39.41
C TRP A 54 120.95 -46.46 -38.58
N GLN A 55 121.90 -45.65 -38.10
CA GLN A 55 121.61 -44.43 -37.35
C GLN A 55 120.83 -43.42 -38.19
N PHE A 56 121.20 -43.22 -39.45
CA PHE A 56 120.46 -42.35 -40.37
C PHE A 56 119.04 -42.87 -40.61
N LEU A 57 118.85 -44.17 -40.81
CA LEU A 57 117.53 -44.78 -40.98
C LEU A 57 116.67 -44.61 -39.73
N VAL A 58 117.21 -44.88 -38.53
CA VAL A 58 116.54 -44.67 -37.24
C VAL A 58 116.13 -43.20 -37.08
N GLN A 59 117.05 -42.26 -37.37
CA GLN A 59 116.77 -40.83 -37.28
C GLN A 59 115.68 -40.40 -38.27
N LYS A 60 115.77 -40.80 -39.54
CA LYS A 60 114.77 -40.46 -40.56
C LYS A 60 113.41 -41.11 -40.29
N SER A 61 113.41 -42.33 -39.74
CA SER A 61 112.19 -43.01 -39.33
C SER A 61 111.54 -42.33 -38.13
N ALA A 62 112.33 -41.90 -37.14
CA ALA A 62 111.86 -41.11 -36.00
C ALA A 62 111.30 -39.74 -36.44
N GLU A 63 111.99 -39.01 -37.32
CA GLU A 63 111.50 -37.75 -37.91
C GLU A 63 110.17 -37.95 -38.65
N LYS A 64 110.06 -39.03 -39.45
CA LYS A 64 108.83 -39.38 -40.17
C LYS A 64 107.71 -39.81 -39.23
N SER A 65 108.03 -40.54 -38.15
CA SER A 65 107.10 -40.96 -37.11
C SER A 65 106.49 -39.75 -36.40
N GLN A 66 107.34 -38.79 -36.02
CA GLN A 66 106.91 -37.54 -35.41
C GLN A 66 105.98 -36.75 -36.35
N LYS A 67 106.39 -36.50 -37.60
CA LYS A 67 105.56 -35.78 -38.58
C LYS A 67 104.22 -36.48 -38.87
N LEU A 68 104.20 -37.82 -38.93
CA LEU A 68 102.97 -38.58 -39.13
C LEU A 68 102.05 -38.57 -37.90
N LYS A 69 102.61 -38.62 -36.69
CA LYS A 69 101.83 -38.47 -35.44
C LYS A 69 101.16 -37.10 -35.41
N GLU A 70 101.90 -36.06 -35.72
CA GLU A 70 101.39 -34.70 -35.72
C GLU A 70 100.35 -34.46 -36.83
N ALA A 71 100.58 -34.94 -38.05
CA ALA A 71 99.60 -34.89 -39.13
C ALA A 71 98.30 -35.66 -38.81
N ASN A 72 98.40 -36.80 -38.10
CA ASN A 72 97.25 -37.56 -37.64
C ASN A 72 96.46 -36.79 -36.55
N LYS A 73 97.14 -36.15 -35.60
CA LYS A 73 96.50 -35.25 -34.62
C LYS A 73 95.78 -34.09 -35.31
N GLN A 74 96.40 -33.46 -36.30
CA GLN A 74 95.79 -32.38 -37.07
C GLN A 74 94.56 -32.85 -37.87
N GLN A 75 94.61 -34.05 -38.47
CA GLN A 75 93.47 -34.63 -39.16
C GLN A 75 92.29 -34.91 -38.21
N ASN A 76 92.57 -35.49 -37.04
CA ASN A 76 91.55 -35.76 -36.02
C ASN A 76 90.91 -34.46 -35.54
N PHE A 77 91.72 -33.44 -35.24
CA PHE A 77 91.24 -32.11 -34.87
C PHE A 77 90.37 -31.50 -35.98
N ASN A 78 90.84 -31.47 -37.23
CA ASN A 78 90.08 -30.92 -38.35
C ASN A 78 88.76 -31.67 -38.59
N THR A 79 88.72 -32.99 -38.39
CA THR A 79 87.51 -33.79 -38.52
C THR A 79 86.54 -33.47 -37.38
N GLY A 80 87.04 -33.44 -36.14
CA GLY A 80 86.26 -33.06 -34.96
C GLY A 80 85.68 -31.64 -35.05
N ILE A 81 86.44 -30.67 -35.59
CA ILE A 81 85.94 -29.33 -35.90
C ILE A 81 84.78 -29.38 -36.88
N LYS A 82 84.89 -30.12 -37.99
CA LYS A 82 83.82 -30.20 -38.99
C LYS A 82 82.53 -30.81 -38.43
N ASP A 83 82.66 -31.90 -37.67
CA ASP A 83 81.51 -32.55 -37.03
C ASP A 83 80.84 -31.61 -36.03
N PHE A 84 81.64 -30.89 -35.24
CA PHE A 84 81.12 -29.92 -34.27
C PHE A 84 80.49 -28.72 -34.96
N ASP A 85 81.06 -28.25 -36.08
CA ASP A 85 80.54 -27.15 -36.89
C ASP A 85 79.17 -27.48 -37.53
N PHE A 86 79.00 -28.73 -37.97
CA PHE A 86 77.71 -29.22 -38.44
C PHE A 86 76.66 -29.21 -37.33
N TRP A 87 77.00 -29.76 -36.16
CA TRP A 87 76.10 -29.76 -35.00
C TRP A 87 75.75 -28.33 -34.53
N LEU A 88 76.74 -27.42 -34.47
CA LEU A 88 76.51 -26.00 -34.18
C LEU A 88 75.49 -25.39 -35.14
N SER A 89 75.58 -25.71 -36.43
CA SER A 89 74.67 -25.19 -37.47
C SER A 89 73.24 -25.73 -37.31
N GLU A 90 73.06 -27.00 -36.96
CA GLU A 90 71.75 -27.58 -36.66
C GLU A 90 71.11 -26.92 -35.42
N VAL A 91 71.89 -26.74 -34.36
CA VAL A 91 71.40 -26.10 -33.13
C VAL A 91 71.08 -24.62 -33.34
N GLU A 92 71.91 -23.88 -34.09
CA GLU A 92 71.62 -22.49 -34.48
C GLU A 92 70.30 -22.38 -35.24
N ALA A 93 70.02 -23.31 -36.16
CA ALA A 93 68.76 -23.35 -36.89
C ALA A 93 67.55 -23.62 -35.98
N LEU A 94 67.68 -24.53 -35.00
CA LEU A 94 66.62 -24.80 -34.01
C LEU A 94 66.37 -23.59 -33.11
N LEU A 95 67.43 -22.89 -32.69
CA LEU A 95 67.35 -21.72 -31.82
C LEU A 95 66.85 -20.46 -32.54
N ALA A 96 67.00 -20.40 -33.87
CA ALA A 96 66.51 -19.31 -34.71
C ALA A 96 64.97 -19.27 -34.87
N SER A 97 64.26 -20.30 -34.43
CA SER A 97 62.79 -20.28 -34.43
C SER A 97 62.26 -19.14 -33.55
N GLU A 98 61.21 -18.45 -34.02
CA GLU A 98 60.44 -17.46 -33.26
C GLU A 98 59.07 -18.00 -32.82
N ASP A 99 58.84 -19.31 -32.99
CA ASP A 99 57.65 -19.95 -32.42
C ASP A 99 57.82 -20.09 -30.91
N TYR A 100 57.00 -19.34 -30.18
CA TYR A 100 56.92 -19.34 -28.72
C TYR A 100 55.62 -19.95 -28.20
N GLY A 101 54.82 -20.60 -29.05
CA GLY A 101 53.53 -21.17 -28.69
C GLY A 101 52.37 -20.18 -28.82
N LYS A 102 51.16 -20.72 -28.95
CA LYS A 102 49.90 -19.98 -29.13
C LYS A 102 48.88 -20.22 -28.02
N ASP A 103 49.18 -21.15 -27.12
CA ASP A 103 48.36 -21.56 -25.99
C ASP A 103 49.25 -22.24 -24.94
N LEU A 104 48.73 -22.39 -23.71
CA LEU A 104 49.51 -22.95 -22.59
C LEU A 104 50.04 -24.37 -22.89
N ALA A 105 49.32 -25.18 -23.65
CA ALA A 105 49.73 -26.54 -23.98
C ALA A 105 50.91 -26.56 -24.97
N SER A 106 50.84 -25.76 -26.03
CA SER A 106 51.89 -25.61 -27.04
C SER A 106 53.17 -25.02 -26.44
N VAL A 107 53.07 -24.00 -25.58
CA VAL A 107 54.24 -23.43 -24.88
C VAL A 107 54.91 -24.48 -23.99
N ASN A 108 54.13 -25.24 -23.22
CA ASN A 108 54.67 -26.31 -22.38
C ASN A 108 55.39 -27.39 -23.19
N ASN A 109 54.87 -27.73 -24.36
CA ASN A 109 55.54 -28.66 -25.28
C ASN A 109 56.84 -28.07 -25.83
N LEU A 110 56.86 -26.79 -26.20
CA LEU A 110 58.07 -26.10 -26.66
C LEU A 110 59.12 -25.98 -25.56
N LEU A 111 58.73 -25.68 -24.32
CA LEU A 111 59.62 -25.65 -23.15
C LEU A 111 60.27 -27.02 -22.91
N LYS A 112 59.51 -28.11 -23.02
CA LYS A 112 60.05 -29.49 -22.90
C LYS A 112 61.05 -29.79 -24.01
N LYS A 113 60.72 -29.45 -25.27
CA LYS A 113 61.65 -29.60 -26.41
C LYS A 113 62.92 -28.78 -26.22
N HIS A 114 62.79 -27.54 -25.76
CA HIS A 114 63.91 -26.63 -25.49
C HIS A 114 64.78 -27.15 -24.35
N GLN A 115 64.20 -27.72 -23.29
CA GLN A 115 64.96 -28.35 -22.21
C GLN A 115 65.81 -29.53 -22.71
N LEU A 116 65.31 -30.33 -23.66
CA LEU A 116 66.10 -31.39 -24.29
C LEU A 116 67.25 -30.81 -25.12
N LEU A 117 67.03 -29.71 -25.83
CA LEU A 117 68.06 -29.00 -26.58
C LEU A 117 69.14 -28.40 -25.64
N GLU A 118 68.74 -27.82 -24.51
CA GLU A 118 69.67 -27.31 -23.50
C GLU A 118 70.54 -28.43 -22.90
N ALA A 119 69.96 -29.61 -22.67
CA ALA A 119 70.70 -30.79 -22.23
C ALA A 119 71.69 -31.26 -23.30
N ASP A 120 71.30 -31.26 -24.58
CA ASP A 120 72.18 -31.62 -25.70
C ASP A 120 73.35 -30.62 -25.83
N ILE A 121 73.09 -29.31 -25.73
CA ILE A 121 74.12 -28.27 -25.72
C ILE A 121 75.10 -28.47 -24.56
N SER A 122 74.59 -28.80 -23.38
CA SER A 122 75.42 -29.05 -22.20
C SER A 122 76.30 -30.31 -22.37
N ALA A 123 75.78 -31.38 -22.98
CA ALA A 123 76.54 -32.60 -23.23
C ALA A 123 77.68 -32.38 -24.24
N HIS A 124 77.49 -31.50 -25.22
CA HIS A 124 78.49 -31.14 -26.22
C HIS A 124 79.60 -30.22 -25.68
N GLU A 125 79.46 -29.69 -24.47
CA GLU A 125 80.51 -28.87 -23.83
C GLU A 125 81.79 -29.68 -23.56
N ASP A 126 81.67 -30.96 -23.18
CA ASP A 126 82.84 -31.80 -22.97
C ASP A 126 83.57 -32.13 -24.28
N ARG A 127 82.82 -32.26 -25.39
CA ARG A 127 83.41 -32.40 -26.73
C ARG A 127 84.15 -31.14 -27.16
N LEU A 128 83.64 -29.96 -26.83
CA LEU A 128 84.34 -28.69 -27.04
C LEU A 128 85.63 -28.60 -26.21
N LYS A 129 85.62 -29.04 -24.94
CA LYS A 129 86.83 -29.09 -24.09
C LYS A 129 87.89 -30.03 -24.67
N ASP A 130 87.49 -31.18 -25.19
CA ASP A 130 88.41 -32.10 -25.87
C ASP A 130 89.02 -31.47 -27.13
N LEU A 131 88.20 -30.84 -27.99
CA LEU A 131 88.69 -30.10 -29.16
C LEU A 131 89.63 -28.96 -28.80
N ASN A 132 89.35 -28.24 -27.70
CA ASN A 132 90.24 -27.21 -27.16
C ASN A 132 91.58 -27.79 -26.71
N SER A 133 91.57 -28.93 -26.01
CA SER A 133 92.79 -29.62 -25.56
C SER A 133 93.61 -30.15 -26.73
N GLN A 134 92.94 -30.67 -27.78
CA GLN A 134 93.60 -31.06 -29.03
C GLN A 134 94.24 -29.85 -29.74
N ALA A 135 93.56 -28.70 -29.79
CA ALA A 135 94.10 -27.46 -30.34
C ALA A 135 95.33 -26.99 -29.55
N ASP A 136 95.29 -26.98 -28.21
CA ASP A 136 96.42 -26.63 -27.34
C ASP A 136 97.64 -27.53 -27.59
N SER A 137 97.41 -28.85 -27.73
CA SER A 137 98.49 -29.80 -28.04
C SER A 137 99.11 -29.54 -29.42
N LEU A 138 98.32 -29.14 -30.42
CA LEU A 138 98.80 -28.83 -31.76
C LEU A 138 99.58 -27.51 -31.79
N MET A 139 99.12 -26.50 -31.05
CA MET A 139 99.79 -25.20 -30.94
C MET A 139 101.15 -25.26 -30.22
N THR A 140 101.35 -26.24 -29.35
CA THR A 140 102.63 -26.48 -28.66
C THR A 140 103.70 -27.08 -29.59
N SER A 141 103.32 -27.66 -30.72
CA SER A 141 104.26 -28.24 -31.69
C SER A 141 104.75 -27.18 -32.69
N SER A 142 106.07 -27.05 -32.89
CA SER A 142 106.67 -26.06 -33.82
C SER A 142 106.51 -26.40 -35.30
N ALA A 143 105.78 -27.47 -35.62
CA ALA A 143 105.76 -28.08 -36.95
C ALA A 143 104.62 -27.60 -37.86
N PHE A 144 103.70 -26.74 -37.40
CA PHE A 144 102.49 -26.34 -38.14
C PHE A 144 102.17 -24.85 -38.09
N ASP A 145 101.28 -24.45 -39.00
CA ASP A 145 100.62 -23.13 -39.00
C ASP A 145 99.66 -23.04 -37.80
N THR A 146 100.21 -22.55 -36.69
CA THR A 146 99.48 -22.37 -35.42
C THR A 146 98.38 -21.32 -35.52
N SER A 147 98.41 -20.44 -36.52
CA SER A 147 97.38 -19.43 -36.75
C SER A 147 96.04 -20.08 -37.13
N GLN A 148 96.05 -20.99 -38.10
CA GLN A 148 94.80 -21.64 -38.56
C GLN A 148 94.12 -22.49 -37.47
N VAL A 149 94.91 -23.16 -36.61
CA VAL A 149 94.37 -23.96 -35.50
C VAL A 149 93.72 -23.03 -34.46
N LYS A 150 94.38 -21.91 -34.15
CA LYS A 150 93.86 -20.89 -33.26
C LYS A 150 92.56 -20.28 -33.79
N ASP A 151 92.54 -19.86 -35.05
CA ASP A 151 91.35 -19.24 -35.67
C ASP A 151 90.14 -20.18 -35.66
N LYS A 152 90.34 -21.47 -35.99
CA LYS A 152 89.29 -22.49 -35.93
C LYS A 152 88.77 -22.69 -34.51
N ARG A 153 89.68 -22.80 -33.54
CA ARG A 153 89.33 -22.93 -32.11
C ARG A 153 88.51 -21.73 -31.65
N GLU A 154 88.97 -20.51 -31.91
CA GLU A 154 88.28 -19.28 -31.50
C GLU A 154 86.90 -19.19 -32.16
N THR A 155 86.80 -19.56 -33.44
CA THR A 155 85.51 -19.59 -34.18
C THR A 155 84.50 -20.53 -33.53
N ILE A 156 84.86 -21.80 -33.26
CA ILE A 156 83.92 -22.75 -32.65
C ILE A 156 83.54 -22.37 -31.21
N ASN A 157 84.47 -21.81 -30.43
CA ASN A 157 84.17 -21.34 -29.07
C ASN A 157 83.23 -20.13 -29.12
N GLY A 158 83.48 -19.19 -30.04
CA GLY A 158 82.60 -18.04 -30.25
C GLY A 158 81.18 -18.45 -30.66
N ARG A 159 81.04 -19.38 -31.62
CA ARG A 159 79.73 -19.94 -32.01
C ARG A 159 79.05 -20.68 -30.86
N PHE A 160 79.78 -21.50 -30.10
CA PHE A 160 79.21 -22.21 -28.96
C PHE A 160 78.70 -21.25 -27.86
N GLN A 161 79.44 -20.19 -27.56
CA GLN A 161 78.98 -19.15 -26.63
C GLN A 161 77.75 -18.41 -27.17
N ARG A 162 77.71 -18.13 -28.48
CA ARG A 162 76.52 -17.56 -29.13
C ARG A 162 75.31 -18.49 -28.98
N ILE A 163 75.46 -19.78 -29.23
CA ILE A 163 74.39 -20.77 -29.04
C ILE A 163 73.91 -20.81 -27.58
N LYS A 164 74.82 -20.80 -26.60
CA LYS A 164 74.44 -20.69 -25.17
C LYS A 164 73.61 -19.45 -24.89
N SER A 165 74.01 -18.30 -25.44
CA SER A 165 73.27 -17.04 -25.31
C SER A 165 71.90 -17.10 -26.00
N MET A 166 71.82 -17.63 -27.22
CA MET A 166 70.58 -17.82 -27.97
C MET A 166 69.63 -18.78 -27.24
N ALA A 167 70.14 -19.88 -26.66
CA ALA A 167 69.35 -20.83 -25.89
C ALA A 167 68.76 -20.18 -24.63
N ALA A 168 69.56 -19.40 -23.90
CA ALA A 168 69.08 -18.65 -22.74
C ALA A 168 68.03 -17.60 -23.12
N ALA A 169 68.25 -16.86 -24.21
CA ALA A 169 67.29 -15.88 -24.72
C ALA A 169 65.97 -16.54 -25.15
N ARG A 170 66.02 -17.65 -25.89
CA ARG A 170 64.84 -18.42 -26.28
C ARG A 170 64.10 -18.98 -25.07
N ARG A 171 64.81 -19.47 -24.04
CA ARG A 171 64.18 -19.91 -22.79
C ARG A 171 63.47 -18.77 -22.07
N ALA A 172 64.07 -17.57 -22.01
CA ALA A 172 63.43 -16.40 -21.43
C ALA A 172 62.11 -16.08 -22.16
N LYS A 173 62.12 -16.04 -23.50
CA LYS A 173 60.93 -15.80 -24.33
C LYS A 173 59.85 -16.87 -24.16
N LEU A 174 60.22 -18.15 -24.11
CA LEU A 174 59.26 -19.24 -23.85
C LEU A 174 58.64 -19.13 -22.45
N ASN A 175 59.41 -18.70 -21.44
CA ASN A 175 58.87 -18.45 -20.10
C ASN A 175 57.96 -17.21 -20.05
N GLU A 176 58.28 -16.13 -20.78
CA GLU A 176 57.39 -14.96 -20.94
C GLU A 176 56.05 -15.38 -21.56
N SER A 177 56.09 -16.15 -22.65
CA SER A 177 54.90 -16.73 -23.32
C SER A 177 54.10 -17.66 -22.40
N HIS A 178 54.78 -18.48 -21.60
CA HIS A 178 54.11 -19.36 -20.63
C HIS A 178 53.35 -18.56 -19.57
N ARG A 179 53.98 -17.51 -19.02
CA ARG A 179 53.34 -16.61 -18.04
C ARG A 179 52.13 -15.88 -18.64
N LEU A 180 52.24 -15.44 -19.90
CA LEU A 180 51.14 -14.82 -20.64
C LEU A 180 49.93 -15.75 -20.76
N HIS A 181 50.13 -16.96 -21.28
CA HIS A 181 49.02 -17.90 -21.46
C HIS A 181 48.47 -18.45 -20.15
N GLN A 182 49.29 -18.57 -19.10
CA GLN A 182 48.80 -18.89 -17.76
C GLN A 182 47.88 -17.77 -17.25
N PHE A 183 48.29 -16.51 -17.39
CA PHE A 183 47.48 -15.37 -17.00
C PHE A 183 46.14 -15.30 -17.75
N PHE A 184 46.12 -15.54 -19.07
CA PHE A 184 44.86 -15.57 -19.82
C PHE A 184 43.92 -16.66 -19.33
N ARG A 185 44.44 -17.83 -18.95
CA ARG A 185 43.61 -18.88 -18.35
C ARG A 185 43.01 -18.44 -17.02
N ASP A 186 43.81 -17.84 -16.14
CA ASP A 186 43.35 -17.37 -14.83
C ASP A 186 42.31 -16.23 -15.00
N MET A 187 42.49 -15.36 -15.99
CA MET A 187 41.52 -14.31 -16.34
C MET A 187 40.23 -14.88 -16.96
N ASP A 188 40.30 -15.95 -17.76
CA ASP A 188 39.12 -16.62 -18.34
C ASP A 188 38.24 -17.26 -17.26
N ASP A 189 38.83 -17.76 -16.18
CA ASP A 189 38.10 -18.28 -15.02
C ASP A 189 37.28 -17.15 -14.35
N GLU A 190 37.88 -15.97 -14.17
CA GLU A 190 37.19 -14.78 -13.64
C GLU A 190 36.13 -14.22 -14.61
N GLU A 191 36.40 -14.21 -15.93
CA GLU A 191 35.39 -13.86 -16.94
C GLU A 191 34.18 -14.80 -16.91
N SER A 192 34.42 -16.09 -16.65
CA SER A 192 33.35 -17.09 -16.55
C SER A 192 32.46 -16.82 -15.34
N TRP A 193 33.06 -16.44 -14.20
CA TRP A 193 32.32 -16.01 -13.03
C TRP A 193 31.49 -14.74 -13.30
N ILE A 194 32.05 -13.74 -13.98
CA ILE A 194 31.31 -12.52 -14.38
C ILE A 194 30.10 -12.89 -15.26
N LYS A 195 30.28 -13.76 -16.26
CA LYS A 195 29.20 -14.23 -17.16
C LYS A 195 28.08 -14.93 -16.39
N GLU A 196 28.43 -15.79 -15.42
CA GLU A 196 27.45 -16.46 -14.55
C GLU A 196 26.62 -15.43 -13.76
N LYS A 197 27.27 -14.47 -13.09
CA LYS A 197 26.56 -13.45 -12.30
C LYS A 197 25.74 -12.51 -13.18
N LYS A 198 26.20 -12.21 -14.39
CA LYS A 198 25.47 -11.41 -15.38
C LYS A 198 24.11 -12.04 -15.70
N LEU A 199 24.03 -13.36 -15.83
CA LEU A 199 22.76 -14.06 -16.05
C LEU A 199 21.76 -13.85 -14.89
N LEU A 200 22.24 -13.88 -13.65
CA LEU A 200 21.41 -13.69 -12.46
C LEU A 200 20.85 -12.26 -12.38
N VAL A 201 21.68 -11.26 -12.66
CA VAL A 201 21.25 -9.85 -12.61
C VAL A 201 20.44 -9.41 -13.85
N SER A 202 20.45 -10.19 -14.93
CA SER A 202 19.67 -9.92 -16.14
C SER A 202 18.22 -10.42 -16.06
N SER A 203 17.83 -11.08 -14.98
CA SER A 203 16.43 -11.46 -14.76
C SER A 203 15.54 -10.20 -14.73
N GLU A 204 14.36 -10.28 -15.33
CA GLU A 204 13.31 -9.24 -15.28
C GLU A 204 12.19 -9.61 -14.29
N ASP A 205 12.36 -10.68 -13.50
CA ASP A 205 11.44 -10.98 -12.41
C ASP A 205 11.67 -10.02 -11.25
N TYR A 206 10.70 -9.13 -11.02
CA TYR A 206 10.69 -8.17 -9.93
C TYR A 206 9.63 -8.47 -8.87
N GLY A 207 8.97 -9.63 -8.94
CA GLY A 207 7.95 -10.05 -7.96
C GLY A 207 6.54 -9.57 -8.30
N ARG A 208 5.55 -10.40 -7.94
CA ARG A 208 4.13 -10.17 -8.24
C ARG A 208 3.31 -9.67 -7.06
N ASP A 209 3.86 -9.81 -5.85
CA ASP A 209 3.26 -9.41 -4.58
C ASP A 209 4.35 -8.86 -3.64
N LEU A 210 3.90 -8.25 -2.54
CA LEU A 210 4.78 -7.59 -1.57
C LEU A 210 5.81 -8.54 -0.95
N THR A 211 5.44 -9.78 -0.68
CA THR A 211 6.35 -10.76 -0.06
C THR A 211 7.38 -11.28 -1.08
N GLY A 212 6.95 -11.49 -2.32
CA GLY A 212 7.77 -11.90 -3.44
C GLY A 212 8.87 -10.88 -3.74
N VAL A 213 8.51 -9.59 -3.87
CA VAL A 213 9.51 -8.54 -4.15
C VAL A 213 10.47 -8.33 -2.98
N GLN A 214 10.01 -8.42 -1.72
CA GLN A 214 10.89 -8.36 -0.54
C GLN A 214 11.91 -9.50 -0.53
N ASN A 215 11.49 -10.72 -0.86
CA ASN A 215 12.38 -11.88 -0.94
C ASN A 215 13.40 -11.74 -2.07
N LEU A 216 12.97 -11.27 -3.25
CA LEU A 216 13.85 -11.00 -4.39
C LEU A 216 14.86 -9.89 -4.05
N ARG A 217 14.42 -8.80 -3.42
CA ARG A 217 15.30 -7.71 -2.96
C ARG A 217 16.36 -8.22 -1.97
N LYS A 218 15.97 -9.06 -1.02
CA LYS A 218 16.90 -9.67 -0.06
C LYS A 218 17.94 -10.56 -0.75
N LYS A 219 17.53 -11.36 -1.73
CA LYS A 219 18.45 -12.16 -2.56
C LYS A 219 19.40 -11.27 -3.36
N HIS A 220 18.89 -10.21 -3.98
CA HIS A 220 19.69 -9.26 -4.76
C HIS A 220 20.72 -8.52 -3.89
N LYS A 221 20.35 -8.10 -2.68
CA LYS A 221 21.29 -7.48 -1.73
C LYS A 221 22.44 -8.41 -1.33
N ARG A 222 22.21 -9.72 -1.26
CA ARG A 222 23.29 -10.71 -1.06
C ARG A 222 24.19 -10.79 -2.28
N LEU A 223 23.62 -10.81 -3.48
CA LEU A 223 24.39 -10.77 -4.73
C LEU A 223 25.25 -9.50 -4.81
N GLU A 224 24.71 -8.32 -4.48
CA GLU A 224 25.50 -7.07 -4.43
C GLU A 224 26.67 -7.15 -3.44
N ALA A 225 26.47 -7.78 -2.28
CA ALA A 225 27.54 -8.02 -1.32
C ALA A 225 28.59 -9.01 -1.84
N GLU A 226 28.18 -10.06 -2.55
CA GLU A 226 29.09 -10.98 -3.24
C GLU A 226 29.92 -10.24 -4.31
N LEU A 227 29.31 -9.36 -5.11
CA LEU A 227 30.04 -8.55 -6.09
C LEU A 227 31.08 -7.65 -5.41
N ALA A 228 30.71 -6.98 -4.31
CA ALA A 228 31.62 -6.12 -3.57
C ALA A 228 32.78 -6.92 -2.95
N ALA A 229 32.51 -8.13 -2.45
CA ALA A 229 33.53 -9.02 -1.90
C ALA A 229 34.47 -9.57 -2.98
N HIS A 230 34.03 -9.63 -4.24
CA HIS A 230 34.82 -10.12 -5.38
C HIS A 230 35.67 -9.04 -6.07
N GLU A 231 35.40 -7.76 -5.83
CA GLU A 231 36.16 -6.63 -6.40
C GLU A 231 37.69 -6.75 -6.19
N PRO A 232 38.23 -7.21 -5.03
CA PRO A 232 39.67 -7.41 -4.87
C PRO A 232 40.27 -8.46 -5.81
N ALA A 233 39.53 -9.52 -6.17
CA ALA A 233 39.98 -10.53 -7.12
C ALA A 233 40.08 -9.95 -8.53
N ILE A 234 39.06 -9.17 -8.93
CA ILE A 234 39.05 -8.42 -10.19
C ILE A 234 40.26 -7.47 -10.26
N GLN A 235 40.52 -6.70 -9.19
CA GLN A 235 41.68 -5.81 -9.13
C GLN A 235 42.99 -6.59 -9.21
N GLY A 236 43.08 -7.77 -8.60
CA GLY A 236 44.25 -8.65 -8.69
C GLY A 236 44.57 -9.10 -10.13
N VAL A 237 43.55 -9.40 -10.93
CA VAL A 237 43.72 -9.69 -12.37
C VAL A 237 44.23 -8.47 -13.12
N LEU A 238 43.67 -7.29 -12.86
CA LEU A 238 44.09 -6.04 -13.51
C LEU A 238 45.55 -5.69 -13.18
N ASP A 239 45.93 -5.80 -11.91
CA ASP A 239 47.29 -5.51 -11.43
C ASP A 239 48.30 -6.49 -12.03
N THR A 240 47.94 -7.78 -12.08
CA THR A 240 48.77 -8.83 -12.69
C THR A 240 48.93 -8.61 -14.19
N GLY A 241 47.85 -8.31 -14.90
CA GLY A 241 47.89 -8.03 -16.33
C GLY A 241 48.71 -6.78 -16.67
N LYS A 242 48.58 -5.71 -15.87
CA LYS A 242 49.40 -4.50 -16.03
C LYS A 242 50.88 -4.80 -15.84
N LYS A 243 51.23 -5.52 -14.77
CA LYS A 243 52.61 -5.93 -14.51
C LYS A 243 53.17 -6.80 -15.64
N LEU A 244 52.38 -7.76 -16.14
CA LEU A 244 52.77 -8.58 -17.28
C LEU A 244 52.97 -7.74 -18.56
N SER A 245 52.14 -6.73 -18.82
CA SER A 245 52.32 -5.83 -19.96
C SER A 245 53.60 -4.97 -19.85
N ASP A 246 54.03 -4.64 -18.64
CA ASP A 246 55.27 -3.89 -18.39
C ASP A 246 56.50 -4.82 -18.55
N ASP A 247 56.45 -6.02 -17.96
CA ASP A 247 57.57 -6.96 -17.86
C ASP A 247 57.79 -7.83 -19.13
N ASN A 248 56.73 -8.24 -19.83
CA ASN A 248 56.84 -9.13 -20.99
C ASN A 248 57.04 -8.36 -22.29
N THR A 249 57.84 -8.89 -23.20
CA THR A 249 58.00 -8.32 -24.55
C THR A 249 57.02 -8.89 -25.57
N ILE A 250 56.41 -10.04 -25.26
CA ILE A 250 55.47 -10.77 -26.12
C ILE A 250 54.02 -10.45 -25.67
N GLY A 251 53.12 -10.23 -26.63
CA GLY A 251 51.68 -10.17 -26.37
C GLY A 251 51.15 -8.91 -25.68
N LYS A 252 51.93 -7.82 -25.62
CA LYS A 252 51.50 -6.56 -24.96
C LYS A 252 50.14 -6.04 -25.46
N GLU A 253 49.95 -6.00 -26.77
CA GLU A 253 48.70 -5.53 -27.40
C GLU A 253 47.51 -6.43 -27.04
N GLU A 254 47.72 -7.76 -27.04
CA GLU A 254 46.70 -8.73 -26.67
C GLU A 254 46.31 -8.62 -25.20
N ILE A 255 47.29 -8.45 -24.29
CA ILE A 255 47.03 -8.18 -22.87
C ILE A 255 46.17 -6.94 -22.71
N GLN A 256 46.53 -5.83 -23.36
CA GLN A 256 45.78 -4.57 -23.28
C GLN A 256 44.34 -4.74 -23.79
N GLN A 257 44.16 -5.42 -24.92
CA GLN A 257 42.84 -5.68 -25.48
C GLN A 257 41.98 -6.53 -24.55
N ARG A 258 42.52 -7.64 -24.03
CA ARG A 258 41.79 -8.53 -23.12
C ARG A 258 41.46 -7.85 -21.79
N LEU A 259 42.39 -7.07 -21.22
CA LEU A 259 42.12 -6.28 -20.01
C LEU A 259 41.03 -5.25 -20.22
N ALA A 260 41.00 -4.56 -21.38
CA ALA A 260 39.94 -3.61 -21.70
C ALA A 260 38.56 -4.31 -21.74
N GLN A 261 38.47 -5.46 -22.42
CA GLN A 261 37.24 -6.27 -22.44
C GLN A 261 36.82 -6.74 -21.05
N PHE A 262 37.77 -7.18 -20.23
CA PHE A 262 37.52 -7.62 -18.86
C PHE A 262 36.94 -6.49 -18.00
N VAL A 263 37.51 -5.29 -18.09
CA VAL A 263 37.00 -4.08 -17.42
C VAL A 263 35.59 -3.74 -17.89
N ASP A 264 35.33 -3.80 -19.19
CA ASP A 264 34.00 -3.53 -19.75
C ASP A 264 32.96 -4.54 -19.25
N HIS A 265 33.28 -5.84 -19.23
CA HIS A 265 32.40 -6.87 -18.69
C HIS A 265 32.10 -6.66 -17.20
N TRP A 266 33.11 -6.31 -16.39
CA TRP A 266 32.92 -6.02 -14.97
C TRP A 266 32.04 -4.80 -14.75
N LYS A 267 32.28 -3.73 -15.52
CA LYS A 267 31.49 -2.50 -15.47
C LYS A 267 30.04 -2.76 -15.86
N GLU A 268 29.81 -3.53 -16.92
CA GLU A 268 28.47 -3.89 -17.37
C GLU A 268 27.71 -4.71 -16.32
N LEU A 269 28.37 -5.70 -15.68
CA LEU A 269 27.79 -6.45 -14.57
C LEU A 269 27.36 -5.53 -13.43
N LYS A 270 28.21 -4.59 -13.01
CA LYS A 270 27.87 -3.61 -11.96
C LYS A 270 26.69 -2.72 -12.35
N GLN A 271 26.63 -2.29 -13.61
CA GLN A 271 25.51 -1.47 -14.12
C GLN A 271 24.19 -2.26 -14.13
N LEU A 272 24.20 -3.51 -14.62
CA LEU A 272 23.02 -4.38 -14.61
C LEU A 272 22.56 -4.70 -13.18
N ALA A 273 23.50 -4.97 -12.27
CA ALA A 273 23.19 -5.19 -10.85
C ALA A 273 22.52 -3.96 -10.23
N ALA A 274 23.06 -2.76 -10.46
CA ALA A 274 22.48 -1.51 -9.96
C ALA A 274 21.09 -1.24 -10.56
N ALA A 275 20.93 -1.42 -11.88
CA ALA A 275 19.65 -1.24 -12.56
C ALA A 275 18.60 -2.21 -12.04
N ARG A 276 18.93 -3.50 -11.86
CA ARG A 276 18.01 -4.48 -11.26
C ARG A 276 17.69 -4.12 -9.81
N GLY A 277 18.66 -3.66 -9.04
CA GLY A 277 18.45 -3.19 -7.66
C GLY A 277 17.43 -2.05 -7.60
N GLN A 278 17.55 -1.06 -8.49
CA GLN A 278 16.59 0.03 -8.61
C GLN A 278 15.19 -0.47 -9.01
N ARG A 279 15.09 -1.36 -10.00
CA ARG A 279 13.80 -1.95 -10.44
C ARG A 279 13.10 -2.74 -9.33
N LEU A 280 13.85 -3.44 -8.48
CA LEU A 280 13.30 -4.15 -7.32
C LEU A 280 12.79 -3.18 -6.25
N GLU A 281 13.44 -2.03 -6.06
CA GLU A 281 12.97 -1.00 -5.13
C GLU A 281 11.69 -0.32 -5.65
N GLU A 282 11.68 0.06 -6.94
CA GLU A 282 10.48 0.58 -7.60
C GLU A 282 9.31 -0.41 -7.52
N SER A 283 9.57 -1.71 -7.72
CA SER A 283 8.55 -2.76 -7.58
C SER A 283 8.06 -2.91 -6.14
N LEU A 284 8.94 -2.72 -5.14
CA LEU A 284 8.55 -2.74 -3.73
C LEU A 284 7.57 -1.62 -3.42
N GLU A 285 7.92 -0.38 -3.77
CA GLU A 285 7.06 0.78 -3.53
C GLU A 285 5.72 0.61 -4.26
N TYR A 286 5.73 0.10 -5.49
CA TYR A 286 4.53 -0.22 -6.25
C TYR A 286 3.65 -1.25 -5.52
N GLN A 287 4.22 -2.36 -5.04
CA GLN A 287 3.45 -3.40 -4.36
C GLN A 287 2.89 -2.94 -3.01
N GLN A 288 3.58 -2.04 -2.31
CA GLN A 288 3.04 -1.37 -1.11
C GLN A 288 1.85 -0.48 -1.46
N PHE A 289 1.96 0.31 -2.52
CA PHE A 289 0.84 1.11 -3.04
C PHE A 289 -0.35 0.22 -3.42
N VAL A 290 -0.12 -0.89 -4.13
CA VAL A 290 -1.17 -1.83 -4.52
C VAL A 290 -1.88 -2.43 -3.30
N ALA A 291 -1.13 -2.83 -2.26
CA ALA A 291 -1.71 -3.35 -1.03
C ALA A 291 -2.63 -2.32 -0.35
N ASN A 292 -2.21 -1.06 -0.28
CA ASN A 292 -3.03 0.03 0.28
C ASN A 292 -4.28 0.28 -0.56
N VAL A 293 -4.17 0.26 -1.90
CA VAL A 293 -5.33 0.36 -2.79
C VAL A 293 -6.31 -0.77 -2.52
N GLU A 294 -5.84 -2.02 -2.42
CA GLU A 294 -6.70 -3.19 -2.20
C GLU A 294 -7.40 -3.17 -0.84
N GLU A 295 -6.74 -2.67 0.20
CA GLU A 295 -7.35 -2.45 1.52
C GLU A 295 -8.52 -1.46 1.45
N GLU A 296 -8.31 -0.29 0.85
CA GLU A 296 -9.37 0.72 0.70
C GLU A 296 -10.49 0.23 -0.23
N GLU A 297 -10.16 -0.45 -1.33
CA GLU A 297 -11.16 -1.03 -2.23
C GLU A 297 -12.02 -2.09 -1.54
N ALA A 298 -11.44 -2.93 -0.69
CA ALA A 298 -12.18 -3.92 0.09
C ALA A 298 -13.16 -3.23 1.06
N TRP A 299 -12.70 -2.21 1.77
CA TRP A 299 -13.55 -1.43 2.67
C TRP A 299 -14.69 -0.73 1.91
N ILE A 300 -14.39 -0.08 0.78
CA ILE A 300 -15.40 0.59 -0.05
C ILE A 300 -16.45 -0.42 -0.53
N ASN A 301 -16.04 -1.59 -1.02
CA ASN A 301 -16.98 -2.62 -1.50
C ASN A 301 -17.88 -3.17 -0.38
N GLU A 302 -17.32 -3.37 0.82
CA GLU A 302 -18.09 -3.77 2.00
C GLU A 302 -19.15 -2.69 2.33
N LYS A 303 -18.74 -1.43 2.42
CA LYS A 303 -19.66 -0.33 2.75
C LYS A 303 -20.66 -0.02 1.65
N MET A 304 -20.30 -0.18 0.39
CA MET A 304 -21.21 -0.08 -0.75
C MET A 304 -22.41 -1.03 -0.59
N THR A 305 -22.14 -2.27 -0.15
CA THR A 305 -23.19 -3.27 0.08
C THR A 305 -24.12 -2.83 1.22
N LEU A 306 -23.58 -2.24 2.29
CA LEU A 306 -24.37 -1.74 3.42
C LEU A 306 -25.22 -0.53 3.03
N VAL A 307 -24.65 0.42 2.28
CA VAL A 307 -25.34 1.63 1.83
C VAL A 307 -26.43 1.32 0.81
N ALA A 308 -26.28 0.26 0.02
CA ALA A 308 -27.27 -0.19 -0.96
C ALA A 308 -28.57 -0.78 -0.37
N SER A 309 -28.64 -1.03 0.95
CA SER A 309 -29.86 -1.56 1.57
C SER A 309 -31.07 -0.63 1.35
N GLU A 310 -32.23 -1.20 1.04
CA GLU A 310 -33.48 -0.43 0.89
C GLU A 310 -34.33 -0.39 2.18
N ASP A 311 -33.76 -0.81 3.31
CA ASP A 311 -34.40 -0.67 4.62
C ASP A 311 -34.28 0.77 5.12
N TYR A 312 -35.42 1.45 5.16
CA TYR A 312 -35.57 2.81 5.68
C TYR A 312 -36.33 2.88 7.01
N GLY A 313 -36.70 1.73 7.60
CA GLY A 313 -37.46 1.66 8.84
C GLY A 313 -38.95 1.99 8.70
N ASP A 314 -39.78 1.41 9.57
CA ASP A 314 -41.24 1.54 9.58
C ASP A 314 -41.77 2.34 10.78
N THR A 315 -40.91 2.61 11.77
CA THR A 315 -41.23 3.34 13.00
C THR A 315 -40.24 4.47 13.25
N LEU A 316 -40.65 5.49 14.01
CA LEU A 316 -39.79 6.62 14.38
C LEU A 316 -38.49 6.18 15.08
N ALA A 317 -38.58 5.17 15.96
CA ALA A 317 -37.41 4.65 16.64
C ALA A 317 -36.46 3.92 15.67
N ALA A 318 -37.00 3.12 14.74
CA ALA A 318 -36.20 2.41 13.74
C ALA A 318 -35.46 3.39 12.81
N ILE A 319 -36.16 4.38 12.26
CA ILE A 319 -35.54 5.37 11.35
C ILE A 319 -34.50 6.23 12.07
N GLN A 320 -34.73 6.64 13.31
CA GLN A 320 -33.73 7.36 14.12
C GLN A 320 -32.48 6.49 14.36
N GLY A 321 -32.65 5.20 14.61
CA GLY A 321 -31.54 4.26 14.73
C GLY A 321 -30.74 4.11 13.43
N LEU A 322 -31.42 4.04 12.29
CA LEU A 322 -30.78 3.97 10.97
C LEU A 322 -30.05 5.26 10.60
N LEU A 323 -30.62 6.42 10.91
CA LEU A 323 -29.97 7.73 10.73
C LEU A 323 -28.68 7.84 11.55
N LYS A 324 -28.70 7.44 12.83
CA LYS A 324 -27.49 7.42 13.66
C LYS A 324 -26.42 6.47 13.12
N LYS A 325 -26.82 5.29 12.62
CA LYS A 325 -25.88 4.37 11.95
C LYS A 325 -25.28 4.98 10.69
N HIS A 326 -26.07 5.75 9.94
CA HIS A 326 -25.59 6.44 8.75
C HIS A 326 -24.62 7.57 9.09
N GLU A 327 -24.91 8.37 10.12
CA GLU A 327 -23.99 9.41 10.63
C GLU A 327 -22.64 8.83 11.08
N ALA A 328 -22.67 7.67 11.75
CA ALA A 328 -21.46 6.94 12.10
C ALA A 328 -20.67 6.50 10.86
N PHE A 329 -21.36 5.97 9.85
CA PHE A 329 -20.76 5.64 8.56
C PHE A 329 -20.15 6.87 7.86
N GLU A 330 -20.82 8.03 7.84
CA GLU A 330 -20.30 9.26 7.22
C GLU A 330 -19.01 9.75 7.91
N THR A 331 -18.94 9.58 9.23
CA THR A 331 -17.72 9.87 10.01
C THR A 331 -16.58 8.96 9.57
N ASP A 332 -16.81 7.64 9.51
CA ASP A 332 -15.81 6.67 9.04
C ASP A 332 -15.42 6.93 7.57
N PHE A 333 -16.40 7.25 6.72
CA PHE A 333 -16.19 7.53 5.31
C PHE A 333 -15.28 8.74 5.09
N THR A 334 -15.37 9.77 5.93
CA THR A 334 -14.47 10.92 5.88
C THR A 334 -13.01 10.50 6.13
N VAL A 335 -12.78 9.66 7.13
CA VAL A 335 -11.43 9.13 7.44
C VAL A 335 -10.88 8.31 6.27
N HIS A 336 -11.70 7.43 5.69
CA HIS A 336 -11.29 6.62 4.54
C HIS A 336 -11.09 7.44 3.26
N LYS A 337 -11.86 8.51 3.07
CA LYS A 337 -11.67 9.45 1.97
C LYS A 337 -10.30 10.14 2.06
N ASP A 338 -9.89 10.54 3.25
CA ASP A 338 -8.55 11.11 3.48
C ASP A 338 -7.45 10.07 3.24
N ARG A 339 -7.62 8.83 3.73
CA ARG A 339 -6.69 7.73 3.43
C ARG A 339 -6.56 7.47 1.93
N VAL A 340 -7.66 7.48 1.18
CA VAL A 340 -7.62 7.34 -0.29
C VAL A 340 -6.87 8.49 -0.95
N ASN A 341 -7.04 9.73 -0.46
CA ASN A 341 -6.27 10.87 -0.95
C ASN A 341 -4.76 10.67 -0.72
N ASP A 342 -4.37 10.18 0.46
CA ASP A 342 -2.98 9.86 0.78
C ASP A 342 -2.41 8.74 -0.12
N VAL A 343 -3.20 7.67 -0.35
CA VAL A 343 -2.82 6.59 -1.27
C VAL A 343 -2.65 7.12 -2.70
N CYS A 344 -3.52 8.02 -3.15
CA CYS A 344 -3.39 8.66 -4.45
C CYS A 344 -2.17 9.60 -4.51
N ALA A 345 -1.89 10.36 -3.45
CA ALA A 345 -0.70 11.21 -3.38
C ALA A 345 0.59 10.37 -3.44
N ASN A 346 0.62 9.21 -2.77
CA ASN A 346 1.69 8.24 -2.89
C ASN A 346 1.84 7.75 -4.33
N GLY A 347 0.75 7.32 -4.98
CA GLY A 347 0.79 6.91 -6.38
C GLY A 347 1.29 8.01 -7.33
N GLU A 348 0.91 9.27 -7.10
CA GLU A 348 1.40 10.43 -7.85
C GLU A 348 2.91 10.67 -7.64
N ASP A 349 3.43 10.45 -6.43
CA ASP A 349 4.87 10.50 -6.14
C ASP A 349 5.64 9.40 -6.88
N LEU A 350 5.11 8.17 -6.92
CA LEU A 350 5.71 7.07 -7.68
C LEU A 350 5.76 7.37 -9.18
N ILE A 351 4.74 8.02 -9.73
CA ILE A 351 4.74 8.47 -11.13
C ILE A 351 5.80 9.56 -11.36
N LYS A 352 5.93 10.53 -10.45
CA LYS A 352 6.96 11.59 -10.54
C LYS A 352 8.38 11.01 -10.49
N LYS A 353 8.59 9.94 -9.71
CA LYS A 353 9.84 9.17 -9.66
C LYS A 353 10.07 8.29 -10.89
N ASN A 354 9.15 8.29 -11.86
CA ASN A 354 9.20 7.50 -13.09
C ASN A 354 9.27 5.98 -12.83
N ASN A 355 8.51 5.50 -11.84
CA ASN A 355 8.38 4.08 -11.52
C ASN A 355 7.94 3.29 -12.76
N HIS A 356 8.55 2.15 -13.07
CA HIS A 356 8.24 1.38 -14.28
C HIS A 356 6.81 0.80 -14.35
N HIS A 357 5.98 0.98 -13.32
CA HIS A 357 4.56 0.65 -13.32
C HIS A 357 3.61 1.86 -13.49
N VAL A 358 4.07 2.99 -14.05
CA VAL A 358 3.26 4.23 -14.22
C VAL A 358 1.83 3.98 -14.73
N GLU A 359 1.66 3.16 -15.76
CA GLU A 359 0.34 2.89 -16.36
C GLU A 359 -0.61 2.21 -15.38
N ASN A 360 -0.14 1.18 -14.66
CA ASN A 360 -0.92 0.45 -13.67
C ASN A 360 -1.26 1.32 -12.45
N ILE A 361 -0.30 2.12 -11.98
CA ILE A 361 -0.51 3.06 -10.86
C ILE A 361 -1.61 4.06 -11.24
N THR A 362 -1.51 4.65 -12.43
CA THR A 362 -2.50 5.60 -12.96
C THR A 362 -3.90 4.97 -13.05
N ALA A 363 -3.99 3.76 -13.58
CA ALA A 363 -5.26 3.03 -13.71
C ALA A 363 -5.88 2.72 -12.34
N LYS A 364 -5.08 2.23 -11.37
CA LYS A 364 -5.54 1.93 -10.01
C LYS A 364 -6.01 3.18 -9.27
N MET A 365 -5.27 4.29 -9.33
CA MET A 365 -5.70 5.56 -8.73
C MET A 365 -7.02 6.04 -9.33
N LYS A 366 -7.17 5.98 -10.66
CA LYS A 366 -8.42 6.37 -11.32
C LYS A 366 -9.58 5.47 -10.89
N GLY A 367 -9.37 4.15 -10.80
CA GLY A 367 -10.36 3.19 -10.32
C GLY A 367 -10.80 3.44 -8.89
N LEU A 368 -9.83 3.64 -7.98
CA LEU A 368 -10.09 3.92 -6.57
C LEU A 368 -10.86 5.24 -6.38
N LYS A 369 -10.44 6.34 -7.05
CA LYS A 369 -11.17 7.62 -7.04
C LYS A 369 -12.61 7.47 -7.57
N GLY A 370 -12.81 6.65 -8.60
CA GLY A 370 -14.14 6.32 -9.13
C GLY A 370 -15.03 5.62 -8.08
N LYS A 371 -14.51 4.57 -7.44
CA LYS A 371 -15.22 3.82 -6.40
C LYS A 371 -15.62 4.70 -5.19
N VAL A 372 -14.74 5.61 -4.75
CA VAL A 372 -15.08 6.59 -3.70
C VAL A 372 -16.22 7.50 -4.12
N SER A 373 -16.19 8.03 -5.36
CA SER A 373 -17.27 8.87 -5.87
C SER A 373 -18.61 8.14 -5.95
N ASP A 374 -18.59 6.86 -6.30
CA ASP A 374 -19.81 6.05 -6.38
C ASP A 374 -20.38 5.76 -4.98
N LEU A 375 -19.52 5.47 -3.99
CA LEU A 375 -19.93 5.33 -2.59
C LEU A 375 -20.49 6.63 -2.01
N GLU A 376 -19.88 7.77 -2.31
CA GLU A 376 -20.37 9.08 -1.89
C GLU A 376 -21.77 9.37 -2.44
N LYS A 377 -22.01 9.08 -3.73
CA LYS A 377 -23.33 9.23 -4.35
C LYS A 377 -24.36 8.28 -3.73
N ALA A 378 -24.01 7.01 -3.53
CA ALA A 378 -24.90 6.03 -2.94
C ALA A 378 -25.27 6.40 -1.50
N ALA A 379 -24.29 6.91 -0.72
CA ALA A 379 -24.49 7.37 0.64
C ALA A 379 -25.46 8.56 0.68
N ALA A 380 -25.22 9.58 -0.14
CA ALA A 380 -26.10 10.75 -0.23
C ALA A 380 -27.53 10.37 -0.63
N GLN A 381 -27.69 9.44 -1.58
CA GLN A 381 -29.01 8.92 -1.97
C GLN A 381 -29.71 8.19 -0.82
N ARG A 382 -28.98 7.33 -0.08
CA ARG A 382 -29.54 6.65 1.09
C ARG A 382 -29.95 7.64 2.17
N LYS A 383 -29.10 8.62 2.48
CA LYS A 383 -29.38 9.68 3.46
C LYS A 383 -30.65 10.44 3.10
N ALA A 384 -30.78 10.87 1.84
CA ALA A 384 -31.98 11.56 1.35
C ALA A 384 -33.25 10.72 1.56
N LYS A 385 -33.22 9.42 1.23
CA LYS A 385 -34.37 8.51 1.44
C LYS A 385 -34.70 8.28 2.93
N LEU A 386 -33.67 8.17 3.79
CA LEU A 386 -33.85 8.06 5.24
C LEU A 386 -34.49 9.34 5.83
N ASP A 387 -33.99 10.51 5.43
CA ASP A 387 -34.53 11.79 5.88
C ASP A 387 -35.97 12.00 5.39
N GLU A 388 -36.26 11.62 4.14
CA GLU A 388 -37.60 11.64 3.56
C GLU A 388 -38.56 10.75 4.37
N ASN A 389 -38.20 9.47 4.59
CA ASN A 389 -39.03 8.55 5.37
C ASN A 389 -39.20 9.00 6.84
N SER A 390 -38.15 9.56 7.45
CA SER A 390 -38.22 10.16 8.78
C SER A 390 -39.26 11.27 8.85
N ALA A 391 -39.27 12.16 7.87
CA ALA A 391 -40.22 13.27 7.81
C ALA A 391 -41.68 12.78 7.65
N PHE A 392 -41.90 11.73 6.85
CA PHE A 392 -43.21 11.09 6.72
C PHE A 392 -43.69 10.46 8.04
N LEU A 393 -42.82 9.71 8.73
CA LEU A 393 -43.17 9.08 10.01
C LEU A 393 -43.42 10.13 11.11
N GLN A 394 -42.68 11.25 11.11
CA GLN A 394 -42.92 12.37 12.01
C GLN A 394 -44.29 13.02 11.77
N PHE A 395 -44.68 13.19 10.50
CA PHE A 395 -46.02 13.67 10.16
C PHE A 395 -47.11 12.72 10.66
N ASN A 396 -46.97 11.42 10.41
CA ASN A 396 -47.95 10.42 10.86
C ASN A 396 -48.09 10.42 12.38
N TRP A 397 -46.96 10.40 13.11
CA TRP A 397 -46.98 10.45 14.57
C TRP A 397 -47.65 11.73 15.11
N LYS A 398 -47.36 12.89 14.53
CA LYS A 398 -48.05 14.14 14.92
C LYS A 398 -49.54 14.10 14.59
N ALA A 399 -49.92 13.50 13.47
CA ALA A 399 -51.32 13.30 13.11
C ALA A 399 -52.03 12.38 14.12
N ASP A 400 -51.40 11.28 14.55
CA ASP A 400 -51.92 10.38 15.58
C ASP A 400 -52.15 11.12 16.92
N VAL A 401 -51.19 11.96 17.33
CA VAL A 401 -51.31 12.78 18.55
C VAL A 401 -52.52 13.73 18.46
N VAL A 402 -52.70 14.39 17.31
CA VAL A 402 -53.84 15.28 17.08
C VAL A 402 -55.16 14.50 17.03
N GLU A 403 -55.19 13.34 16.36
CA GLU A 403 -56.37 12.47 16.28
C GLU A 403 -56.79 11.95 17.67
N SER A 404 -55.82 11.59 18.52
CA SER A 404 -56.07 11.19 19.91
C SER A 404 -56.68 12.34 20.71
N TRP A 405 -56.09 13.53 20.62
CA TRP A 405 -56.59 14.73 21.29
C TRP A 405 -58.03 15.06 20.86
N ILE A 406 -58.30 15.02 19.55
CA ILE A 406 -59.65 15.22 19.00
C ILE A 406 -60.61 14.17 19.58
N GLY A 407 -60.21 12.90 19.61
CA GLY A 407 -61.02 11.81 20.18
C GLY A 407 -61.38 12.02 21.65
N GLU A 408 -60.44 12.49 22.47
CA GLU A 408 -60.69 12.84 23.88
C GLU A 408 -61.71 13.97 24.02
N LYS A 409 -61.60 15.01 23.18
CA LYS A 409 -62.54 16.14 23.18
C LYS A 409 -63.92 15.77 22.64
N GLU A 410 -63.98 14.95 21.60
CA GLU A 410 -65.24 14.39 21.09
C GLU A 410 -65.97 13.61 22.17
N ASN A 411 -65.26 12.77 22.94
CA ASN A 411 -65.85 12.02 24.05
C ASN A 411 -66.37 12.95 25.17
N SER A 412 -65.67 14.05 25.44
CA SER A 412 -66.10 15.06 26.43
C SER A 412 -67.38 15.80 26.05
N LEU A 413 -67.72 15.85 24.75
CA LEU A 413 -68.93 16.49 24.23
C LEU A 413 -70.16 15.57 24.18
N LYS A 414 -70.02 14.26 24.40
CA LYS A 414 -71.12 13.28 24.32
C LYS A 414 -72.14 13.33 25.46
N THR A 415 -71.97 14.23 26.42
CA THR A 415 -72.93 14.37 27.52
C THR A 415 -74.16 15.19 27.09
N ASP A 416 -75.34 14.63 27.33
CA ASP A 416 -76.65 15.27 27.12
C ASP A 416 -77.12 16.10 28.34
N ASP A 417 -76.19 16.50 29.22
CA ASP A 417 -76.49 17.38 30.34
C ASP A 417 -76.51 18.85 29.89
N TYR A 418 -77.71 19.44 29.92
CA TYR A 418 -77.97 20.86 29.60
C TYR A 418 -78.45 21.65 30.81
N GLY A 419 -78.24 21.15 32.04
CA GLY A 419 -78.62 21.82 33.28
C GLY A 419 -80.09 21.64 33.65
N ARG A 420 -80.42 21.94 34.92
CA ARG A 420 -81.76 21.77 35.51
C ARG A 420 -82.36 23.06 36.06
N ASP A 421 -81.55 24.11 36.15
CA ASP A 421 -81.88 25.45 36.65
C ASP A 421 -80.89 26.47 36.07
N LEU A 422 -81.12 27.77 36.26
CA LEU A 422 -80.27 28.80 35.67
C LEU A 422 -78.81 28.72 36.13
N SER A 423 -78.58 28.40 37.42
CA SER A 423 -77.23 28.31 38.00
C SER A 423 -76.41 27.16 37.41
N SER A 424 -77.02 25.98 37.25
CA SER A 424 -76.41 24.81 36.63
C SER A 424 -76.13 25.02 35.14
N VAL A 425 -77.04 25.68 34.40
CA VAL A 425 -76.79 26.07 33.00
C VAL A 425 -75.65 27.08 32.90
N GLN A 426 -75.61 28.10 33.76
CA GLN A 426 -74.54 29.09 33.77
C GLN A 426 -73.18 28.43 34.03
N THR A 427 -73.13 27.49 34.97
CA THR A 427 -71.92 26.70 35.25
C THR A 427 -71.48 25.87 34.03
N LEU A 428 -72.43 25.24 33.33
CA LEU A 428 -72.14 24.48 32.11
C LEU A 428 -71.69 25.38 30.96
N LEU A 429 -72.23 26.59 30.83
CA LEU A 429 -71.78 27.60 29.86
C LEU A 429 -70.36 28.05 30.14
N THR A 430 -69.99 28.36 31.40
CA THR A 430 -68.60 28.68 31.75
C THR A 430 -67.65 27.53 31.42
N LYS A 431 -68.05 26.27 31.69
CA LYS A 431 -67.27 25.09 31.29
C LYS A 431 -67.14 24.98 29.76
N GLN A 432 -68.20 25.27 29.01
CA GLN A 432 -68.20 25.27 27.55
C GLN A 432 -67.31 26.38 26.98
N GLU A 433 -67.28 27.57 27.58
CA GLU A 433 -66.38 28.66 27.19
C GLU A 433 -64.92 28.29 27.43
N THR A 434 -64.63 27.62 28.54
CA THR A 434 -63.29 27.10 28.83
C THR A 434 -62.87 26.04 27.81
N PHE A 435 -63.82 25.17 27.43
CA PHE A 435 -63.60 24.16 26.40
C PHE A 435 -63.34 24.80 25.03
N ASP A 436 -64.12 25.81 24.63
CA ASP A 436 -63.94 26.56 23.38
C ASP A 436 -62.59 27.30 23.34
N ALA A 437 -62.17 27.90 24.46
CA ALA A 437 -60.85 28.52 24.57
C ALA A 437 -59.72 27.49 24.36
N GLY A 438 -59.89 26.27 24.91
CA GLY A 438 -58.99 25.15 24.66
C GLY A 438 -58.94 24.70 23.19
N LEU A 439 -60.09 24.68 22.50
CA LEU A 439 -60.15 24.43 21.06
C LEU A 439 -59.40 25.52 20.27
N GLN A 440 -59.58 26.79 20.64
CA GLN A 440 -58.92 27.90 19.97
C GLN A 440 -57.40 27.87 20.17
N ALA A 441 -56.92 27.54 21.38
CA ALA A 441 -55.49 27.37 21.63
C ALA A 441 -54.92 26.21 20.79
N PHE A 442 -55.62 25.07 20.76
CA PHE A 442 -55.19 23.91 19.97
C PHE A 442 -55.25 24.14 18.44
N GLN A 443 -56.16 25.00 17.97
CA GLN A 443 -56.18 25.45 16.57
C GLN A 443 -54.88 26.17 16.18
N GLN A 444 -54.40 27.07 17.05
CA GLN A 444 -53.21 27.88 16.78
C GLN A 444 -51.91 27.08 16.89
N GLU A 445 -51.87 26.04 17.72
CA GLU A 445 -50.69 25.22 17.89
C GLU A 445 -50.81 23.87 17.18
N GLY A 446 -51.69 22.98 17.65
CA GLY A 446 -51.83 21.62 17.13
C GLY A 446 -52.17 21.58 15.64
N ILE A 447 -53.28 22.22 15.25
CA ILE A 447 -53.76 22.21 13.86
C ILE A 447 -52.85 23.00 12.93
N ALA A 448 -52.38 24.17 13.36
CA ALA A 448 -51.44 24.95 12.57
C ALA A 448 -50.12 24.20 12.33
N ASN A 449 -49.55 23.55 13.35
CA ASN A 449 -48.29 22.82 13.25
C ASN A 449 -48.40 21.62 12.31
N ILE A 450 -49.46 20.81 12.40
CA ILE A 450 -49.64 19.67 11.49
C ILE A 450 -49.90 20.12 10.04
N THR A 451 -50.61 21.25 9.87
CA THR A 451 -50.86 21.84 8.55
C THR A 451 -49.58 22.38 7.93
N ALA A 452 -48.78 23.11 8.72
CA ALA A 452 -47.47 23.61 8.29
C ALA A 452 -46.53 22.46 7.91
N LEU A 453 -46.49 21.37 8.68
CA LEU A 453 -45.68 20.20 8.36
C LEU A 453 -46.13 19.55 7.04
N LYS A 454 -47.44 19.40 6.83
CA LYS A 454 -48.01 18.93 5.56
C LYS A 454 -47.60 19.84 4.40
N ASP A 455 -47.74 21.16 4.54
CA ASP A 455 -47.38 22.11 3.49
C ASP A 455 -45.88 22.09 3.18
N GLN A 456 -45.02 21.95 4.19
CA GLN A 456 -43.58 21.78 4.03
C GLN A 456 -43.25 20.51 3.22
N LEU A 457 -43.88 19.37 3.54
CA LEU A 457 -43.65 18.11 2.84
C LEU A 457 -44.15 18.15 1.38
N LEU A 458 -45.26 18.85 1.13
CA LEU A 458 -45.77 19.06 -0.23
C LEU A 458 -44.90 20.01 -1.05
N ALA A 459 -44.43 21.09 -0.45
CA ALA A 459 -43.48 22.01 -1.07
C ALA A 459 -42.17 21.29 -1.44
N ALA A 460 -41.74 20.36 -0.59
CA ALA A 460 -40.59 19.47 -0.84
C ALA A 460 -40.87 18.36 -1.88
N LYS A 461 -42.10 18.24 -2.40
CA LYS A 461 -42.55 17.21 -3.35
C LYS A 461 -42.28 15.78 -2.85
N HIS A 462 -42.51 15.55 -1.56
CA HIS A 462 -42.33 14.26 -0.91
C HIS A 462 -43.05 13.12 -1.65
N ILE A 463 -42.45 11.92 -1.74
CA ILE A 463 -43.00 10.79 -2.52
C ILE A 463 -44.40 10.36 -2.06
N GLN A 464 -44.65 10.45 -0.74
CA GLN A 464 -45.95 10.19 -0.11
C GLN A 464 -46.91 11.40 -0.07
N SER A 465 -46.69 12.45 -0.87
CA SER A 465 -47.52 13.68 -0.88
C SER A 465 -49.03 13.41 -0.89
N LYS A 466 -49.48 12.48 -1.76
CA LYS A 466 -50.90 12.11 -1.86
C LYS A 466 -51.46 11.50 -0.57
N ALA A 467 -50.68 10.65 0.09
CA ALA A 467 -51.09 10.01 1.34
C ALA A 467 -51.13 11.03 2.49
N ILE A 468 -50.14 11.94 2.54
CA ILE A 468 -50.08 13.05 3.51
C ILE A 468 -51.30 13.96 3.36
N GLU A 469 -51.64 14.36 2.13
CA GLU A 469 -52.83 15.19 1.84
C GLU A 469 -54.13 14.49 2.25
N ALA A 470 -54.30 13.22 1.86
CA ALA A 470 -55.50 12.46 2.19
C ALA A 470 -55.69 12.33 3.71
N ARG A 471 -54.61 12.04 4.43
CA ARG A 471 -54.64 11.93 5.89
C ARG A 471 -54.95 13.27 6.56
N HIS A 472 -54.29 14.35 6.14
CA HIS A 472 -54.57 15.70 6.65
C HIS A 472 -56.02 16.11 6.39
N ALA A 473 -56.55 15.84 5.19
CA ALA A 473 -57.94 16.15 4.86
C ALA A 473 -58.93 15.41 5.76
N SER A 474 -58.67 14.13 6.07
CA SER A 474 -59.47 13.34 7.01
C SER A 474 -59.44 13.93 8.43
N LEU A 475 -58.24 14.29 8.91
CA LEU A 475 -58.03 14.94 10.20
C LEU A 475 -58.78 16.28 10.28
N MET A 476 -58.66 17.12 9.24
CA MET A 476 -59.36 18.41 9.17
C MET A 476 -60.89 18.25 9.12
N LYS A 477 -61.39 17.21 8.44
CA LYS A 477 -62.81 16.89 8.45
C LYS A 477 -63.28 16.57 9.87
N ARG A 478 -62.54 15.74 10.61
CA ARG A 478 -62.86 15.38 12.01
C ARG A 478 -62.76 16.59 12.94
N TRP A 479 -61.74 17.44 12.75
CA TRP A 479 -61.59 18.70 13.47
C TRP A 479 -62.78 19.65 13.28
N ASN A 480 -63.18 19.89 12.03
CA ASN A 480 -64.32 20.74 11.72
C ASN A 480 -65.63 20.18 12.29
N GLN A 481 -65.78 18.85 12.33
CA GLN A 481 -66.91 18.21 12.99
C GLN A 481 -66.92 18.44 14.50
N LEU A 482 -65.76 18.37 15.16
CA LEU A 482 -65.64 18.69 16.59
C LEU A 482 -66.04 20.14 16.88
N LEU A 483 -65.57 21.09 16.07
CA LEU A 483 -65.97 22.51 16.18
C LEU A 483 -67.49 22.69 16.02
N ALA A 484 -68.08 22.03 15.01
CA ALA A 484 -69.53 22.08 14.79
C ALA A 484 -70.31 21.48 15.96
N ASN A 485 -69.85 20.36 16.52
CA ASN A 485 -70.45 19.74 17.71
C ASN A 485 -70.36 20.64 18.94
N SER A 486 -69.21 21.30 19.16
CA SER A 486 -69.03 22.28 20.24
C SER A 486 -70.00 23.45 20.11
N ALA A 487 -70.09 24.03 18.90
CA ALA A 487 -71.01 25.13 18.61
C ALA A 487 -72.48 24.73 18.78
N ALA A 488 -72.86 23.53 18.33
CA ALA A 488 -74.22 23.00 18.51
C ALA A 488 -74.57 22.81 19.99
N ARG A 489 -73.63 22.29 20.80
CA ARG A 489 -73.83 22.15 22.25
C ARG A 489 -73.96 23.52 22.93
N LYS A 490 -73.09 24.47 22.60
CA LYS A 490 -73.17 25.85 23.11
C LYS A 490 -74.51 26.50 22.79
N LYS A 491 -74.99 26.34 21.55
CA LYS A 491 -76.32 26.82 21.15
C LYS A 491 -77.44 26.25 22.02
N LYS A 492 -77.45 24.93 22.23
CA LYS A 492 -78.45 24.28 23.11
C LYS A 492 -78.36 24.76 24.57
N LEU A 493 -77.15 24.99 25.09
CA LEU A 493 -76.97 25.55 26.43
C LEU A 493 -77.49 26.99 26.54
N LEU A 494 -77.29 27.82 25.51
CA LEU A 494 -77.85 29.17 25.46
C LEU A 494 -79.39 29.15 25.35
N GLU A 495 -79.95 28.23 24.56
CA GLU A 495 -81.41 28.01 24.50
C GLU A 495 -81.97 27.57 25.86
N ALA A 496 -81.28 26.68 26.58
CA ALA A 496 -81.63 26.28 27.94
C ALA A 496 -81.50 27.45 28.93
N GLN A 497 -80.47 28.27 28.80
CA GLN A 497 -80.28 29.47 29.63
C GLN A 497 -81.43 30.45 29.44
N GLU A 498 -81.82 30.71 28.20
CA GLU A 498 -82.95 31.59 27.89
C GLU A 498 -84.27 31.02 28.41
N HIS A 499 -84.45 29.70 28.33
CA HIS A 499 -85.60 29.00 28.89
C HIS A 499 -85.69 29.21 30.41
N PHE A 500 -84.62 28.94 31.16
CA PHE A 500 -84.61 29.11 32.61
C PHE A 500 -84.65 30.59 33.03
N ARG A 501 -84.09 31.50 32.24
CA ARG A 501 -84.19 32.95 32.49
C ARG A 501 -85.63 33.44 32.43
N LYS A 502 -86.41 32.97 31.44
CA LYS A 502 -87.85 33.26 31.35
C LYS A 502 -88.62 32.69 32.54
N VAL A 503 -88.26 31.49 32.98
CA VAL A 503 -88.85 30.88 34.18
C VAL A 503 -88.53 31.69 35.43
N GLU A 504 -87.29 32.13 35.63
CA GLU A 504 -86.91 32.99 36.76
C GLU A 504 -87.65 34.32 36.75
N ASP A 505 -87.80 34.97 35.59
CA ASP A 505 -88.55 36.23 35.47
C ASP A 505 -90.03 36.05 35.81
N LEU A 506 -90.64 34.93 35.37
CA LEU A 506 -91.99 34.55 35.76
C LEU A 506 -92.09 34.26 37.26
N PHE A 507 -91.13 33.55 37.84
CA PHE A 507 -91.08 33.28 39.28
C PHE A 507 -90.97 34.57 40.10
N LEU A 508 -90.10 35.50 39.71
CA LEU A 508 -89.94 36.80 40.37
C LEU A 508 -91.21 37.66 40.22
N THR A 509 -91.82 37.66 39.03
CA THR A 509 -93.06 38.39 38.77
C THR A 509 -94.22 37.84 39.61
N PHE A 510 -94.36 36.52 39.65
CA PHE A 510 -95.35 35.84 40.49
C PHE A 510 -95.10 36.14 41.97
N ALA A 511 -93.85 36.04 42.46
CA ALA A 511 -93.51 36.31 43.85
C ALA A 511 -93.80 37.76 44.26
N LYS A 512 -93.45 38.74 43.41
CA LYS A 512 -93.76 40.16 43.65
C LYS A 512 -95.26 40.42 43.69
N LYS A 513 -96.01 39.89 42.71
CA LYS A 513 -97.47 40.05 42.66
C LYS A 513 -98.17 39.32 43.82
N ALA A 514 -97.71 38.13 44.18
CA ALA A 514 -98.25 37.36 45.29
C ALA A 514 -98.03 38.07 46.61
N SER A 515 -96.83 38.65 46.82
CA SER A 515 -96.52 39.46 48.00
C SER A 515 -97.33 40.76 48.06
N ALA A 516 -97.47 41.47 46.94
CA ALA A 516 -98.30 42.68 46.87
C ALA A 516 -99.79 42.37 47.12
N PHE A 517 -100.28 41.28 46.53
CA PHE A 517 -101.64 40.79 46.74
C PHE A 517 -101.87 40.35 48.19
N ASN A 518 -100.89 39.68 48.82
CA ASN A 518 -100.98 39.30 50.22
C ASN A 518 -100.97 40.52 51.15
N SER A 519 -100.12 41.52 50.89
CA SER A 519 -100.11 42.77 51.67
C SER A 519 -101.43 43.54 51.52
N TRP A 520 -101.99 43.60 50.30
CA TRP A 520 -103.33 44.14 50.10
C TRP A 520 -104.39 43.32 50.84
N PHE A 521 -104.27 41.99 50.82
CA PHE A 521 -105.18 41.08 51.51
C PHE A 521 -105.18 41.30 53.02
N GLU A 522 -104.00 41.39 53.65
CA GLU A 522 -103.87 41.63 55.09
C GLU A 522 -104.47 42.97 55.50
N ASN A 523 -104.18 44.04 54.74
CA ASN A 523 -104.81 45.36 54.98
C ASN A 523 -106.33 45.30 54.78
N ALA A 524 -106.80 44.62 53.74
CA ALA A 524 -108.22 44.45 53.46
C ALA A 524 -108.93 43.62 54.54
N GLU A 525 -108.26 42.60 55.08
CA GLU A 525 -108.77 41.77 56.18
C GLU A 525 -108.82 42.57 57.50
N GLU A 526 -107.77 43.35 57.81
CA GLU A 526 -107.73 44.28 58.95
C GLU A 526 -108.85 45.32 58.86
N ASP A 527 -108.97 46.04 57.74
CA ASP A 527 -110.02 47.05 57.50
C ASP A 527 -111.45 46.46 57.62
N LEU A 528 -111.66 45.21 57.20
CA LEU A 528 -112.97 44.55 57.25
C LEU A 528 -113.30 43.93 58.61
N THR A 529 -112.28 43.64 59.43
CA THR A 529 -112.44 43.10 60.78
C THR A 529 -112.42 44.18 61.85
N ASP A 530 -112.04 45.41 61.50
CA ASP A 530 -112.05 46.54 62.40
C ASP A 530 -113.50 46.89 62.84
N PRO A 531 -113.79 47.01 64.16
CA PRO A 531 -115.14 47.25 64.64
C PRO A 531 -115.67 48.62 64.22
N VAL A 532 -116.70 48.64 63.37
CA VAL A 532 -117.36 49.87 62.91
C VAL A 532 -117.95 50.65 64.10
N ARG A 533 -117.35 51.79 64.48
CA ARG A 533 -117.88 52.73 65.49
C ARG A 533 -118.22 54.06 64.83
N CYS A 534 -119.51 54.41 64.79
CA CYS A 534 -119.99 55.66 64.19
C CYS A 534 -120.62 56.53 65.29
N ASN A 535 -120.12 57.75 65.50
CA ASN A 535 -120.67 58.71 66.46
C ASN A 535 -121.18 60.00 65.79
N SER A 536 -121.03 60.16 64.47
CA SER A 536 -121.48 61.34 63.72
C SER A 536 -121.96 61.03 62.29
N LEU A 537 -122.76 61.95 61.73
CA LEU A 537 -123.25 61.90 60.35
C LEU A 537 -122.12 62.11 59.32
N GLU A 538 -121.07 62.85 59.67
CA GLU A 538 -119.84 62.96 58.88
C GLU A 538 -119.08 61.61 58.80
N GLU A 539 -118.98 60.86 59.89
CA GLU A 539 -118.31 59.54 59.92
C GLU A 539 -119.04 58.48 59.08
N ILE A 540 -120.38 58.48 59.05
CA ILE A 540 -121.17 57.57 58.21
C ILE A 540 -120.95 57.87 56.71
N LYS A 541 -120.80 59.14 56.34
CA LYS A 541 -120.44 59.53 54.96
C LYS A 541 -119.01 59.10 54.60
N ALA A 542 -118.05 59.31 55.50
CA ALA A 542 -116.68 58.86 55.31
C ALA A 542 -116.57 57.33 55.20
N LEU A 543 -117.35 56.57 55.99
CA LEU A 543 -117.44 55.10 55.89
C LEU A 543 -118.06 54.63 54.56
N ARG A 544 -119.06 55.34 54.02
CA ARG A 544 -119.60 55.05 52.68
C ARG A 544 -118.59 55.36 51.58
N GLU A 545 -117.88 56.47 51.66
CA GLU A 545 -116.81 56.82 50.72
C GLU A 545 -115.65 55.80 50.79
N ALA A 546 -115.24 55.39 51.99
CA ALA A 546 -114.25 54.35 52.20
C ALA A 546 -114.72 52.97 51.70
N HIS A 547 -116.01 52.63 51.87
CA HIS A 547 -116.61 51.40 51.35
C HIS A 547 -116.68 51.38 49.82
N ASP A 548 -117.06 52.48 49.19
CA ASP A 548 -117.05 52.62 47.72
C ASP A 548 -115.61 52.59 47.17
N ALA A 549 -114.64 53.16 47.90
CA ALA A 549 -113.22 53.04 47.58
C ALA A 549 -112.71 51.59 47.72
N PHE A 550 -113.10 50.86 48.78
CA PHE A 550 -112.78 49.45 48.97
C PHE A 550 -113.41 48.55 47.89
N ARG A 551 -114.66 48.83 47.50
CA ARG A 551 -115.34 48.10 46.44
C ARG A 551 -114.68 48.32 45.08
N SER A 552 -114.16 49.52 44.84
CA SER A 552 -113.35 49.83 43.67
C SER A 552 -112.00 49.09 43.71
N SER A 553 -111.34 49.00 44.88
CA SER A 553 -110.08 48.27 45.04
C SER A 553 -110.25 46.75 44.89
N LEU A 554 -111.40 46.18 45.28
CA LEU A 554 -111.73 44.76 45.10
C LEU A 554 -111.73 44.32 43.62
N SER A 555 -112.17 45.20 42.71
CA SER A 555 -112.16 44.93 41.28
C SER A 555 -110.73 44.85 40.72
N SER A 556 -109.83 45.70 41.22
CA SER A 556 -108.41 45.69 40.91
C SER A 556 -107.73 44.44 41.48
N ALA A 557 -108.01 44.09 42.74
CA ALA A 557 -107.46 42.91 43.40
C ALA A 557 -107.90 41.59 42.73
N GLN A 558 -109.16 41.50 42.27
CA GLN A 558 -109.64 40.35 41.50
C GLN A 558 -108.91 40.21 40.15
N ALA A 559 -108.55 41.34 39.51
CA ALA A 559 -107.74 41.32 38.30
C ALA A 559 -106.31 40.86 38.58
N ASP A 560 -105.69 41.33 39.67
CA ASP A 560 -104.35 40.88 40.11
C ASP A 560 -104.34 39.39 40.49
N PHE A 561 -105.39 38.89 41.13
CA PHE A 561 -105.56 37.47 41.44
C PHE A 561 -105.67 36.61 40.18
N ASN A 562 -106.44 37.04 39.18
CA ASN A 562 -106.55 36.34 37.89
C ASN A 562 -105.21 36.36 37.13
N GLN A 563 -104.45 37.45 37.23
CA GLN A 563 -103.10 37.52 36.66
C GLN A 563 -102.13 36.57 37.37
N LEU A 564 -102.23 36.41 38.70
CA LEU A 564 -101.47 35.40 39.44
C LEU A 564 -101.81 33.97 38.99
N ALA A 565 -103.09 33.66 38.79
CA ALA A 565 -103.53 32.36 38.27
C ALA A 565 -102.95 32.07 36.87
N GLU A 566 -102.95 33.08 36.00
CA GLU A 566 -102.40 32.97 34.65
C GLU A 566 -100.86 32.82 34.66
N LEU A 567 -100.17 33.56 35.54
CA LEU A 567 -98.73 33.41 35.74
C LEU A 567 -98.37 32.02 36.28
N ASP A 568 -99.12 31.47 37.24
CA ASP A 568 -98.94 30.10 37.75
C ASP A 568 -99.16 29.05 36.66
N ARG A 569 -100.20 29.22 35.82
CA ARG A 569 -100.46 28.36 34.66
C ARG A 569 -99.31 28.40 33.65
N GLN A 570 -98.77 29.58 33.38
CA GLN A 570 -97.60 29.75 32.52
C GLN A 570 -96.37 29.08 33.13
N ILE A 571 -96.05 29.32 34.39
CA ILE A 571 -94.94 28.67 35.11
C ILE A 571 -95.06 27.14 35.06
N LYS A 572 -96.24 26.58 35.36
CA LYS A 572 -96.49 25.13 35.31
C LYS A 572 -96.30 24.55 33.91
N SER A 573 -96.52 25.33 32.85
CA SER A 573 -96.27 24.90 31.46
C SER A 573 -94.79 24.62 31.15
N PHE A 574 -93.87 25.25 31.89
CA PHE A 574 -92.42 25.02 31.77
C PHE A 574 -91.94 23.76 32.50
N ARG A 575 -92.80 23.05 33.25
CA ARG A 575 -92.47 21.81 34.00
C ARG A 575 -91.26 21.96 34.93
N VAL A 576 -91.18 23.11 35.60
CA VAL A 576 -90.11 23.45 36.54
C VAL A 576 -90.52 23.18 37.99
N ALA A 577 -89.54 23.19 38.90
CA ALA A 577 -89.77 23.00 40.34
C ALA A 577 -90.59 24.16 40.96
N SER A 578 -90.92 24.07 42.25
CA SER A 578 -91.65 25.12 42.95
C SER A 578 -90.87 26.45 42.96
N ASN A 579 -91.60 27.58 42.96
CA ASN A 579 -91.01 28.91 42.98
C ASN A 579 -90.14 29.12 44.24
N PRO A 580 -88.83 29.38 44.10
CA PRO A 580 -87.93 29.51 45.25
C PRO A 580 -88.00 30.89 45.93
N TYR A 581 -88.63 31.89 45.31
CA TYR A 581 -88.66 33.27 45.81
C TYR A 581 -89.88 33.61 46.65
N THR A 582 -90.84 32.67 46.78
CA THR A 582 -92.03 32.87 47.59
C THR A 582 -92.57 31.54 48.11
N TRP A 583 -93.13 31.55 49.31
CA TRP A 583 -93.84 30.42 49.88
C TRP A 583 -95.34 30.45 49.55
N PHE A 584 -95.82 31.55 48.96
CA PHE A 584 -97.21 31.67 48.50
C PHE A 584 -97.39 30.83 47.24
N THR A 585 -98.22 29.79 47.32
CA THR A 585 -98.66 29.02 46.15
C THR A 585 -100.00 29.55 45.66
N MET A 586 -100.32 29.36 44.38
CA MET A 586 -101.65 29.73 43.87
C MET A 586 -102.78 29.03 44.64
N GLU A 587 -102.54 27.79 45.08
CA GLU A 587 -103.46 27.02 45.93
C GLU A 587 -103.72 27.71 47.28
N ALA A 588 -102.67 28.22 47.94
CA ALA A 588 -102.79 28.96 49.20
C ALA A 588 -103.51 30.31 49.00
N LEU A 589 -103.19 31.03 47.91
CA LEU A 589 -103.84 32.31 47.59
C LEU A 589 -105.31 32.14 47.18
N GLU A 590 -105.68 31.03 46.54
CA GLU A 590 -107.07 30.68 46.26
C GLU A 590 -107.89 30.48 47.55
N GLU A 591 -107.28 29.86 48.56
CA GLU A 591 -107.91 29.64 49.85
C GLU A 591 -108.11 30.96 50.62
N THR A 592 -107.08 31.81 50.66
CA THR A 592 -107.19 33.14 51.30
C THR A 592 -108.22 34.01 50.58
N TRP A 593 -108.20 34.09 49.24
CA TRP A 593 -109.18 34.84 48.46
C TRP A 593 -110.62 34.38 48.71
N ARG A 594 -110.86 33.06 48.79
CA ARG A 594 -112.18 32.51 49.15
C ARG A 594 -112.61 32.90 50.56
N ASN A 595 -111.69 32.94 51.52
CA ASN A 595 -111.99 33.35 52.89
C ASN A 595 -112.33 34.84 52.99
N LEU A 596 -111.59 35.73 52.34
CA LEU A 596 -111.92 37.16 52.27
C LEU A 596 -113.28 37.41 51.63
N GLN A 597 -113.63 36.70 50.55
CA GLN A 597 -114.98 36.80 49.96
C GLN A 597 -116.10 36.40 50.92
N LYS A 598 -115.85 35.49 51.88
CA LYS A 598 -116.79 35.17 52.96
C LYS A 598 -116.85 36.29 54.01
N ILE A 599 -115.71 36.83 54.42
CA ILE A 599 -115.61 37.95 55.38
C ILE A 599 -116.32 39.19 54.83
N ILE A 600 -116.08 39.54 53.56
CA ILE A 600 -116.78 40.62 52.84
C ILE A 600 -118.31 40.40 52.88
N LYS A 601 -118.80 39.19 52.55
CA LYS A 601 -120.24 38.88 52.60
C LYS A 601 -120.81 38.97 54.02
N ALA A 602 -120.04 38.64 55.05
CA ALA A 602 -120.45 38.73 56.45
C ALA A 602 -120.48 40.19 56.95
N SER A 603 -119.43 40.97 56.67
CA SER A 603 -119.33 42.40 56.97
C SER A 603 -120.42 43.20 56.24
N TRP A 604 -120.70 42.90 54.97
CA TRP A 604 -121.78 43.54 54.20
C TRP A 604 -123.18 43.23 54.75
N ARG A 605 -123.39 42.04 55.32
CA ARG A 605 -124.64 41.71 56.04
C ARG A 605 -124.75 42.45 57.37
N ALA A 606 -123.66 42.59 58.12
CA ALA A 606 -123.63 43.34 59.37
C ALA A 606 -123.85 44.86 59.19
N ALA A 607 -123.25 45.45 58.16
CA ALA A 607 -123.45 46.84 57.77
C ALA A 607 -124.89 47.12 57.28
N SER A 608 -125.52 46.16 56.58
CA SER A 608 -126.92 46.26 56.14
C SER A 608 -127.94 46.06 57.26
N GLN A 609 -127.53 45.54 58.43
CA GLN A 609 -128.37 45.39 59.63
C GLN A 609 -128.21 46.55 60.62
N SER A 610 -127.20 47.41 60.45
CA SER A 610 -126.87 48.54 61.32
C SER A 610 -127.23 49.92 60.71
N LEU A 611 -127.73 49.92 59.47
CA LEU A 611 -128.47 50.99 58.80
C LEU A 611 -129.97 50.75 58.96
#